data_AF-A0A535BB36-F1
#
_entry.id   AF-A0A535BB36-F1
#
_cell.length_a   1.000
_cell.length_b   1.000
_cell.length_c   1.000
_cell.angle_alpha   90.00
_cell.angle_beta   90.00
_cell.angle_gamma   90.00
#
_symmetry.space_group_name_H-M   'P 1'
#
loop_
_entity.id
_entity.type
_entity.pdbx_description
1 polymer ?
#
loop_
_entity_poly.entity_id
_entity_poly.type
_entity_poly.pdbx_seq_one_letter_code
_entity_poly.pdbx_strand_id
1 'polypeptide(L)'
;MQRLRFSARETALVSGMIEAHMRPVQIAQEQAPSRKAVYRFFRDTGEAGIDTLFLSLADHLGTMGPRVELEGWRRHVAVIDYVLRMRFEERVVVEPPKLVDGDDLMSALGIPPGPRLGELLELVREAQAAGELTTREEAIALARREASAG
;
A
#
# COMPACT_ATOMS: atom_id res chain seq x y z
N MET A 1 24.50 -5.26 -7.99
CA MET A 1 25.11 -4.45 -6.91
C MET A 1 26.31 -5.11 -6.21
N GLN A 2 26.58 -6.41 -6.41
CA GLN A 2 27.72 -7.13 -5.80
C GLN A 2 29.10 -6.50 -6.08
N ARG A 3 29.34 -6.01 -7.31
CA ARG A 3 30.60 -5.33 -7.68
C ARG A 3 30.84 -4.04 -6.88
N LEU A 4 29.78 -3.39 -6.41
CA LEU A 4 29.83 -2.19 -5.58
C LEU A 4 29.76 -2.51 -4.07
N ARG A 5 29.77 -3.80 -3.70
CA ARG A 5 29.82 -4.30 -2.31
C ARG A 5 28.67 -3.85 -1.40
N PHE A 6 27.49 -3.59 -1.95
CA PHE A 6 26.27 -3.32 -1.18
C PHE A 6 25.86 -4.55 -0.35
N SER A 7 25.25 -4.28 0.80
CA SER A 7 24.60 -5.29 1.64
C SER A 7 23.36 -5.90 0.97
N ALA A 8 22.91 -7.03 1.49
CA ALA A 8 21.68 -7.66 1.04
C ALA A 8 20.46 -6.75 1.26
N ARG A 9 20.42 -6.02 2.38
CA ARG A 9 19.34 -5.08 2.69
C ARG A 9 19.28 -3.92 1.69
N GLU A 10 20.41 -3.29 1.39
CA GLU A 10 20.45 -2.20 0.40
C GLU A 10 20.07 -2.70 -1.00
N THR A 11 20.51 -3.91 -1.35
CA THR A 11 20.14 -4.54 -2.63
C THR A 11 18.63 -4.79 -2.71
N ALA A 12 18.00 -5.24 -1.61
CA ALA A 12 16.56 -5.44 -1.54
C ALA A 12 15.80 -4.11 -1.63
N LEU A 13 16.27 -3.08 -0.93
CA LEU A 13 15.67 -1.74 -0.97
C LEU A 13 15.65 -1.18 -2.40
N VAL A 14 16.82 -1.17 -3.07
CA VAL A 14 16.94 -0.66 -4.44
C VAL A 14 16.13 -1.50 -5.42
N SER A 15 16.14 -2.84 -5.28
CA SER A 15 15.31 -3.72 -6.11
C SER A 15 13.82 -3.40 -5.95
N GLY A 16 13.36 -3.20 -4.71
CA GLY A 16 11.97 -2.84 -4.41
C GLY A 16 11.58 -1.48 -4.99
N MET A 17 12.46 -0.48 -4.89
CA MET A 17 12.25 0.82 -5.53
C MET A 17 12.11 0.69 -7.06
N ILE A 18 12.97 -0.11 -7.70
CA ILE A 18 12.92 -0.34 -9.15
C ILE A 18 11.64 -1.07 -9.54
N GLU A 19 11.22 -2.10 -8.80
CA GLU A 19 9.99 -2.82 -9.09
C GLU A 19 8.75 -1.91 -8.96
N ALA A 20 8.77 -1.00 -7.98
CA ALA A 20 7.63 -0.15 -7.66
C ALA A 20 7.66 1.25 -8.29
N HIS A 21 8.69 1.66 -9.02
CA HIS A 21 8.89 3.07 -9.43
C HIS A 21 7.72 3.67 -10.24
N MET A 22 6.97 2.86 -10.99
CA MET A 22 5.79 3.31 -11.73
C MET A 22 4.52 3.42 -10.86
N ARG A 23 4.50 2.79 -9.68
CA ARG A 23 3.32 2.75 -8.81
C ARG A 23 2.83 4.13 -8.40
N PRO A 24 3.69 5.11 -8.00
CA PRO A 24 3.21 6.44 -7.65
C PRO A 24 2.46 7.12 -8.78
N VAL A 25 2.93 7.00 -10.03
CA VAL A 25 2.24 7.52 -11.21
C VAL A 25 0.94 6.78 -11.49
N GLN A 26 0.92 5.45 -11.31
CA GLN A 26 -0.28 4.63 -11.52
C GLN A 26 -1.41 4.91 -10.53
N ILE A 27 -1.08 5.24 -9.28
CA ILE A 27 -2.08 5.62 -8.27
C ILE A 27 -2.46 7.11 -8.36
N ALA A 28 -1.58 7.94 -8.95
CA ALA A 28 -1.77 9.37 -9.22
C ALA A 28 -2.58 9.63 -10.52
N GLN A 29 -3.75 9.00 -10.65
CA GLN A 29 -4.65 9.23 -11.79
C GLN A 29 -5.32 10.63 -11.71
N GLU A 30 -6.41 10.85 -12.46
CA GLU A 30 -7.12 12.14 -12.51
C GLU A 30 -7.64 12.63 -11.14
N GLN A 31 -7.74 11.73 -10.15
CA GLN A 31 -8.19 12.01 -8.81
C GLN A 31 -7.13 11.60 -7.77
N ALA A 32 -7.25 12.12 -6.55
CA ALA A 32 -6.39 11.72 -5.45
C ALA A 32 -6.48 10.20 -5.21
N PRO A 33 -5.36 9.52 -4.85
CA PRO A 33 -5.37 8.10 -4.54
C PRO A 33 -6.39 7.76 -3.43
N SER A 34 -7.12 6.67 -3.60
CA SER A 34 -8.00 6.17 -2.54
C SER A 34 -7.20 5.66 -1.35
N ARG A 35 -7.81 5.66 -0.15
CA ARG A 35 -7.20 5.08 1.07
C ARG A 35 -6.71 3.64 0.85
N LYS A 36 -7.51 2.85 0.13
CA LYS A 36 -7.19 1.48 -0.28
C LYS A 36 -5.99 1.41 -1.23
N ALA A 37 -5.87 2.32 -2.19
CA ALA A 37 -4.69 2.39 -3.06
C ALA A 37 -3.42 2.74 -2.27
N VAL A 38 -3.51 3.68 -1.32
CA VAL A 38 -2.39 4.07 -0.45
C VAL A 38 -1.97 2.94 0.50
N TYR A 39 -2.93 2.25 1.11
CA TYR A 39 -2.68 1.05 1.91
C TYR A 39 -1.94 -0.02 1.11
N ARG A 40 -2.46 -0.38 -0.08
CA ARG A 40 -1.81 -1.35 -0.98
C ARG A 40 -0.41 -0.92 -1.38
N PHE A 41 -0.22 0.36 -1.70
CA PHE A 41 1.09 0.90 -2.06
C PHE A 41 2.12 0.63 -0.96
N PHE A 42 1.83 1.00 0.29
CA PHE A 42 2.77 0.80 1.40
C PHE A 42 2.91 -0.67 1.82
N ARG A 43 1.84 -1.46 1.77
CA ARG A 43 1.90 -2.92 2.00
C ARG A 43 2.84 -3.59 1.00
N ASP A 44 2.69 -3.28 -0.29
CA ASP A 44 3.43 -3.92 -1.37
C ASP A 44 4.89 -3.43 -1.43
N THR A 45 5.16 -2.18 -1.04
CA THR A 45 6.51 -1.58 -1.11
C THR A 45 7.31 -1.73 0.19
N GLY A 46 6.65 -1.97 1.32
CA GLY A 46 7.31 -2.14 2.62
C GLY A 46 8.26 -0.98 2.96
N GLU A 47 9.51 -1.29 3.27
CA GLU A 47 10.54 -0.29 3.59
C GLU A 47 10.84 0.65 2.41
N ALA A 48 10.67 0.20 1.16
CA ALA A 48 10.98 0.98 -0.04
C ALA A 48 9.94 2.05 -0.38
N GLY A 49 8.79 2.09 0.31
CA GLY A 49 7.66 2.91 -0.08
C GLY A 49 7.97 4.41 -0.15
N ILE A 50 8.60 4.97 0.89
CA ILE A 50 8.95 6.39 0.93
C ILE A 50 10.00 6.72 -0.14
N ASP A 51 11.03 5.89 -0.26
CA ASP A 51 12.10 6.09 -1.24
C ASP A 51 11.58 6.00 -2.67
N THR A 52 10.59 5.14 -2.93
CA THR A 52 9.91 5.02 -4.23
C THR A 52 9.14 6.29 -4.59
N LEU A 53 8.51 6.97 -3.62
CA LEU A 53 7.83 8.24 -3.86
C LEU A 53 8.80 9.34 -4.29
N PHE A 54 9.96 9.44 -3.62
CA PHE A 54 11.00 10.39 -4.00
C PHE A 54 11.68 10.01 -5.32
N LEU A 55 11.90 8.72 -5.56
CA LEU A 55 12.42 8.24 -6.85
C LEU A 55 11.48 8.63 -7.99
N SER A 56 10.16 8.53 -7.81
CA SER A 56 9.19 8.94 -8.83
C SER A 56 9.27 10.43 -9.18
N LEU A 57 9.50 11.30 -8.19
CA LEU A 57 9.72 12.73 -8.43
C LEU A 57 11.02 12.97 -9.21
N ALA A 58 12.10 12.30 -8.83
CA ALA A 58 13.39 12.40 -9.52
C ALA A 58 13.31 11.87 -10.96
N ASP A 59 12.62 10.74 -11.17
CA ASP A 59 12.41 10.10 -12.46
C ASP A 59 11.61 11.00 -13.41
N HIS A 60 10.56 11.67 -12.92
CA HIS A 60 9.79 12.64 -13.68
C HIS A 60 10.69 13.80 -14.17
N LEU A 61 11.46 14.40 -13.26
CA LEU A 61 12.35 15.52 -13.61
C LEU A 61 13.49 15.09 -14.55
N GLY A 62 14.06 13.89 -14.34
CA GLY A 62 15.10 13.33 -15.19
C GLY A 62 14.61 13.01 -16.60
N THR A 63 13.38 12.49 -16.73
CA THR A 63 12.75 12.13 -18.00
C THR A 63 12.33 13.36 -18.80
N MET A 64 11.71 14.34 -18.14
CA MET A 64 11.20 15.55 -18.81
C MET A 64 12.32 16.56 -19.09
N GLY A 65 13.27 16.70 -18.17
CA GLY A 65 14.35 17.67 -18.25
C GLY A 65 13.81 19.10 -18.51
N PRO A 66 14.38 19.85 -19.47
CA PRO A 66 13.90 21.19 -19.82
C PRO A 66 12.45 21.27 -20.31
N ARG A 67 11.81 20.14 -20.60
CA ARG A 67 10.42 20.07 -21.10
C ARG A 67 9.39 19.91 -19.98
N VAL A 68 9.80 19.95 -18.72
CA VAL A 68 8.88 19.80 -17.59
C VAL A 68 7.79 20.87 -17.63
N GLU A 69 6.54 20.42 -17.55
CA GLU A 69 5.39 21.32 -17.45
C GLU A 69 5.13 21.61 -15.96
N LEU A 70 5.08 22.89 -15.60
CA LEU A 70 4.92 23.30 -14.21
C LEU A 70 3.62 22.79 -13.58
N GLU A 71 2.53 22.73 -14.34
CA GLU A 71 1.25 22.22 -13.84
C GLU A 71 1.31 20.72 -13.56
N GLY A 72 1.82 19.94 -14.52
CA GLY A 72 2.03 18.50 -14.36
C GLY A 72 2.94 18.18 -13.17
N TRP A 73 4.03 18.93 -13.02
CA TRP A 73 4.94 18.80 -11.88
C TRP A 73 4.26 19.08 -10.54
N ARG A 74 3.49 20.18 -10.44
CA ARG A 74 2.74 20.52 -9.22
C ARG A 74 1.74 19.44 -8.86
N ARG A 75 1.05 18.86 -9.85
CA ARG A 75 0.11 17.76 -9.65
C ARG A 75 0.82 16.52 -9.12
N HIS A 76 1.97 16.16 -9.68
CA HIS A 76 2.79 15.04 -9.21
C HIS A 76 3.23 15.25 -7.75
N VAL A 77 3.79 16.41 -7.43
CA VAL A 77 4.19 16.77 -6.06
C VAL A 77 3.00 16.70 -5.09
N ALA A 78 1.84 17.22 -5.48
CA ALA A 78 0.65 17.21 -4.64
C ALA A 78 0.17 15.79 -4.31
N VAL A 79 0.25 14.85 -5.26
CA VAL A 79 -0.08 13.45 -4.99
C VAL A 79 0.93 12.80 -4.04
N ILE A 80 2.22 13.06 -4.23
CA ILE A 80 3.26 12.52 -3.33
C ILE A 80 3.10 13.08 -1.91
N ASP A 81 2.84 14.38 -1.78
CA ASP A 81 2.54 15.00 -0.49
C ASP A 81 1.32 14.35 0.18
N TYR A 82 0.23 14.16 -0.56
CA TYR A 82 -0.96 13.47 -0.05
C TYR A 82 -0.65 12.06 0.47
N VAL A 83 0.07 11.24 -0.31
CA VAL A 83 0.45 9.87 0.10
C VAL A 83 1.35 9.89 1.35
N LEU A 84 2.29 10.84 1.45
CA LEU A 84 3.15 11.01 2.62
C LEU A 84 2.35 11.46 3.85
N ARG A 85 1.42 12.41 3.70
CA ARG A 85 0.52 12.83 4.80
C ARG A 85 -0.28 11.65 5.33
N MET A 86 -0.83 10.82 4.45
CA MET A 86 -1.55 9.61 4.89
C MET A 86 -0.65 8.64 5.67
N ARG A 87 0.64 8.53 5.31
CA ARG A 87 1.59 7.69 6.06
C ARG A 87 1.84 8.21 7.46
N PHE A 88 2.09 9.51 7.60
CA PHE A 88 2.58 10.09 8.85
C PHE A 88 1.46 10.58 9.79
N GLU A 89 0.36 11.05 9.23
CA GLU A 89 -0.75 11.64 9.99
C GLU A 89 -1.92 10.66 10.16
N GLU A 90 -2.14 9.77 9.18
CA GLU A 90 -3.24 8.80 9.18
C GLU A 90 -2.73 7.36 9.25
N ARG A 91 -1.89 7.06 10.25
CA ARG A 91 -1.23 5.74 10.37
C ARG A 91 -2.21 4.55 10.32
N VAL A 92 -3.45 4.73 10.76
CA VAL A 92 -4.52 3.72 10.69
C VAL A 92 -4.86 3.31 9.24
N VAL A 93 -4.62 4.17 8.24
CA VAL A 93 -4.79 3.84 6.83
C VAL A 93 -3.70 2.88 6.36
N VAL A 94 -2.46 3.15 6.75
CA VAL A 94 -1.29 2.46 6.19
C VAL A 94 -0.93 1.21 7.01
N GLU A 95 -1.15 1.28 8.31
CA GLU A 95 -0.87 0.22 9.28
C GLU A 95 -2.09 0.10 10.22
N PRO A 96 -3.26 -0.37 9.73
CA PRO A 96 -4.45 -0.52 10.55
C PRO A 96 -4.19 -1.49 11.72
N PRO A 97 -4.66 -1.18 12.95
CA PRO A 97 -4.60 -2.14 14.05
C PRO A 97 -5.49 -3.34 13.73
N LYS A 98 -5.08 -4.54 14.12
CA LYS A 98 -5.87 -5.75 13.85
C LYS A 98 -7.21 -5.69 14.58
N LEU A 99 -8.32 -5.73 13.84
CA LEU A 99 -9.67 -5.93 14.41
C LEU A 99 -9.97 -7.41 14.68
N VAL A 100 -9.37 -8.29 13.88
CA VAL A 100 -9.40 -9.75 14.03
C VAL A 100 -8.03 -10.32 13.68
N ASP A 101 -7.71 -11.47 14.25
CA ASP A 101 -6.59 -12.30 13.86
C ASP A 101 -7.02 -13.64 13.22
N GLY A 102 -6.04 -14.52 12.99
CA GLY A 102 -6.31 -15.81 12.38
C GLY A 102 -7.19 -16.71 13.24
N ASP A 103 -6.98 -16.70 14.55
CA ASP A 103 -7.73 -17.53 15.50
C ASP A 103 -9.18 -17.08 15.59
N ASP A 104 -9.42 -15.76 15.55
CA ASP A 104 -10.76 -15.18 15.46
C ASP A 104 -11.54 -15.69 14.24
N LEU A 105 -10.92 -15.64 13.05
CA LEU A 105 -11.57 -16.05 11.81
C LEU A 105 -11.74 -17.57 11.73
N MET A 106 -10.75 -18.36 12.15
CA MET A 106 -10.87 -19.82 12.21
C MET A 106 -12.02 -20.23 13.14
N SER A 107 -12.12 -19.59 14.31
CA SER A 107 -13.19 -19.87 15.28
C SER A 107 -14.57 -19.44 14.76
N ALA A 108 -14.66 -18.28 14.10
CA ALA A 108 -15.94 -17.71 13.66
C ALA A 108 -16.48 -18.29 12.34
N LEU A 109 -15.61 -18.84 11.49
CA LEU A 109 -15.97 -19.41 10.19
C LEU A 109 -15.78 -20.93 10.10
N GLY A 110 -15.09 -21.56 11.06
CA GLY A 110 -14.80 -23.00 11.02
C GLY A 110 -13.82 -23.39 9.91
N ILE A 111 -12.98 -22.48 9.46
CA ILE A 111 -12.00 -22.72 8.38
C ILE A 111 -10.65 -23.18 8.97
N PRO A 112 -9.93 -24.09 8.29
CA PRO A 112 -8.59 -24.49 8.71
C PRO A 112 -7.56 -23.39 8.37
N PRO A 113 -6.36 -23.44 8.99
CA PRO A 113 -5.25 -22.59 8.59
C PRO A 113 -4.86 -22.88 7.13
N GLY A 114 -4.65 -21.83 6.34
CA GLY A 114 -4.26 -21.96 4.93
C GLY A 114 -4.33 -20.63 4.15
N PRO A 115 -4.04 -20.64 2.83
CA PRO A 115 -4.03 -19.46 1.99
C PRO A 115 -5.34 -18.66 2.06
N ARG A 116 -6.48 -19.36 2.10
CA ARG A 116 -7.82 -18.76 2.21
C ARG A 116 -7.99 -17.92 3.48
N LEU A 117 -7.44 -18.35 4.62
CA LEU A 117 -7.45 -17.57 5.85
C LEU A 117 -6.65 -16.27 5.68
N GLY A 118 -5.49 -16.35 5.02
CA GLY A 118 -4.65 -15.19 4.71
C GLY A 118 -5.37 -14.19 3.79
N GLU A 119 -6.06 -14.67 2.76
CA GLU A 119 -6.88 -13.85 1.87
C GLU A 119 -7.98 -13.10 2.63
N LEU A 120 -8.70 -13.79 3.53
CA LEU A 120 -9.77 -13.17 4.32
C LEU A 120 -9.21 -12.14 5.32
N LEU A 121 -8.08 -12.43 5.95
CA LEU A 121 -7.41 -11.46 6.83
C LEU A 121 -6.99 -10.21 6.05
N GLU A 122 -6.49 -10.37 4.83
CA GLU A 122 -6.08 -9.25 3.99
C GLU A 122 -7.28 -8.44 3.50
N LEU A 123 -8.38 -9.11 3.10
CA LEU A 123 -9.64 -8.46 2.77
C LEU A 123 -10.12 -7.56 3.91
N VAL A 124 -10.10 -8.07 5.15
CA VAL A 124 -10.51 -7.30 6.33
C VAL A 124 -9.61 -6.09 6.55
N ARG A 125 -8.28 -6.26 6.51
CA ARG A 125 -7.34 -5.14 6.70
C ARG A 125 -7.52 -4.06 5.65
N GLU A 126 -7.76 -4.46 4.41
CA GLU A 126 -7.95 -3.54 3.31
C GLU A 126 -9.27 -2.74 3.44
N ALA A 127 -10.36 -3.40 3.83
CA ALA A 127 -11.62 -2.74 4.14
C ALA A 127 -11.49 -1.80 5.35
N GLN A 128 -10.72 -2.19 6.37
CA GLN A 128 -10.42 -1.33 7.51
C GLN A 128 -9.64 -0.09 7.10
N ALA A 129 -8.58 -0.25 6.30
CA ALA A 129 -7.79 0.86 5.79
C ALA A 129 -8.65 1.83 4.97
N ALA A 130 -9.61 1.30 4.20
CA ALA A 130 -10.60 2.07 3.46
C ALA A 130 -11.62 2.80 4.37
N GLY A 131 -11.70 2.47 5.66
CA GLY A 131 -12.69 3.01 6.60
C GLY A 131 -14.07 2.37 6.46
N GLU A 132 -14.18 1.24 5.77
CA GLU A 132 -15.43 0.52 5.52
C GLU A 132 -15.87 -0.29 6.76
N LEU A 133 -14.94 -0.57 7.67
CA LEU A 133 -15.21 -1.26 8.92
C LEU A 133 -14.32 -0.73 10.05
N THR A 134 -14.84 -0.79 11.26
CA THR A 134 -14.22 -0.26 12.47
C THR A 134 -14.28 -1.20 13.66
N THR A 135 -15.04 -2.29 13.55
CA THR A 135 -15.30 -3.24 14.64
C THR A 135 -14.96 -4.68 14.26
N ARG A 136 -14.75 -5.51 15.30
CA ARG A 136 -14.51 -6.95 15.15
C ARG A 136 -15.71 -7.65 14.49
N GLU A 137 -16.91 -7.23 14.85
CA GLU A 137 -18.17 -7.79 14.35
C GLU A 137 -18.33 -7.54 12.84
N GLU A 138 -18.05 -6.32 12.39
CA GLU A 138 -18.05 -5.98 10.96
C GLU A 138 -17.00 -6.77 10.17
N ALA A 139 -15.80 -6.95 10.75
CA ALA A 139 -14.73 -7.73 10.15
C ALA A 139 -15.13 -9.21 9.94
N ILE A 140 -15.71 -9.84 10.97
CA ILE A 140 -16.20 -11.23 10.87
C ILE A 140 -17.35 -11.32 9.86
N ALA A 141 -18.26 -10.36 9.86
CA ALA A 141 -19.38 -10.34 8.92
C ALA A 141 -18.90 -10.23 7.46
N LEU A 142 -17.90 -9.37 7.19
CA LEU A 142 -17.29 -9.26 5.87
C LEU A 142 -16.62 -10.56 5.46
N ALA A 143 -15.78 -11.14 6.33
CA ALA A 143 -15.09 -12.40 6.04
C ALA A 143 -16.08 -13.53 5.75
N ARG A 144 -17.20 -13.60 6.50
CA ARG A 144 -18.24 -14.62 6.29
C ARG A 144 -18.95 -14.47 4.94
N ARG A 145 -19.24 -13.24 4.52
CA ARG A 145 -19.84 -12.98 3.20
C ARG A 145 -18.91 -13.46 2.08
N GLU A 146 -17.62 -13.12 2.16
CA GLU A 146 -16.64 -13.52 1.15
C GLU A 146 -16.41 -15.04 1.12
N ALA A 147 -16.33 -15.67 2.30
CA ALA A 147 -16.17 -17.11 2.42
C ALA A 147 -17.36 -17.91 1.83
N SER A 148 -18.54 -17.31 1.76
CA SER A 148 -19.73 -17.95 1.19
C SER A 148 -19.88 -17.72 -0.33
N ALA A 149 -19.10 -16.80 -0.90
CA ALA A 149 -19.18 -16.39 -2.30
C ALA A 149 -18.21 -17.14 -3.24
N GLY A 150 -17.25 -17.89 -2.69
CA GLY A 150 -16.27 -18.69 -3.43
C GLY A 150 -16.35 -20.16 -3.03
#